data_AF-A0A537WSL9-F1
#
_entry.id   AF-A0A537WSL9-F1
#
_cell.length_a   1.000
_cell.length_b   1.000
_cell.length_c   1.000
_cell.angle_alpha   90.00
_cell.angle_beta   90.00
_cell.angle_gamma   90.00
#
_symmetry.space_group_name_H-M   'P 1'
#
loop_
_entity.id
_entity.type
_entity.pdbx_description
1 polymer ?
#
loop_
_entity_poly.entity_id
_entity_poly.type
_entity_poly.pdbx_seq_one_letter_code
_entity_poly.pdbx_strand_id
1 'polypeptide(L)' 'MPKYDVMVDGERMVRVKSDDEVRTWLANYREEHQEDDPEATHVQIVHLRFAGGSLVPRERFF' A
#
# COMPACT_ATOMS: atom_id res chain seq x y z
N MET A 1 7.39 -5.55 -13.88
CA MET A 1 6.19 -4.71 -14.06
C MET A 1 5.69 -4.32 -12.68
N PRO A 2 5.07 -3.14 -12.50
CA PRO A 2 4.42 -2.81 -11.23
C PRO A 2 3.33 -3.85 -10.94
N LYS A 3 3.34 -4.33 -9.70
CA LYS A 3 2.46 -5.39 -9.20
C LYS A 3 1.41 -4.83 -8.26
N TYR A 4 1.67 -3.69 -7.64
CA TYR A 4 0.75 -3.02 -6.73
C TYR A 4 0.68 -1.51 -6.98
N ASP A 5 -0.52 -0.96 -6.86
CA ASP A 5 -0.77 0.46 -6.58
C ASP A 5 -0.97 0.61 -5.07
N VAL A 6 -0.25 1.53 -4.44
CA VAL A 6 -0.46 1.94 -3.05
C VAL A 6 -1.19 3.28 -3.07
N MET A 7 -2.29 3.35 -2.34
CA MET A 7 -3.19 4.50 -2.32
C MET A 7 -3.45 4.95 -0.88
N VAL A 8 -3.65 6.23 -0.67
CA VAL A 8 -4.03 6.85 0.61
C VAL A 8 -5.26 7.71 0.34
N ASP A 9 -6.34 7.51 1.09
CA ASP A 9 -7.59 8.26 0.93
C ASP A 9 -8.15 8.25 -0.52
N GLY A 10 -7.91 7.15 -1.25
CA GLY A 10 -8.34 6.99 -2.65
C GLY A 10 -7.42 7.65 -3.67
N GLU A 11 -6.37 8.34 -3.25
CA GLU A 11 -5.33 8.89 -4.13
C GLU A 11 -4.14 7.94 -4.23
N ARG A 12 -3.67 7.72 -5.45
CA ARG A 12 -2.52 6.82 -5.68
C ARG A 12 -1.21 7.54 -5.36
N MET A 13 -0.47 6.99 -4.40
CA MET A 13 0.81 7.53 -3.94
C MET A 13 1.99 6.94 -4.70
N VAL A 14 2.03 5.60 -4.85
CA VAL A 14 3.17 4.92 -5.48
C VAL A 14 2.78 3.64 -6.22
N ARG A 15 3.59 3.27 -7.20
CA ARG A 15 3.58 1.97 -7.87
C ARG A 15 4.78 1.15 -7.47
N VAL A 16 4.54 -0.05 -6.93
CA VAL A 16 5.59 -0.96 -6.49
C VAL A 16 5.49 -2.30 -7.20
N LYS A 17 6.62 -3.00 -7.29
CA LYS A 17 6.83 -4.19 -8.12
C LYS A 17 6.86 -5.47 -7.30
N SER A 18 7.05 -5.38 -5.99
CA SER A 18 7.19 -6.52 -5.10
C SER A 18 6.41 -6.33 -3.79
N ASP A 19 6.13 -7.43 -3.10
CA ASP A 19 5.52 -7.42 -1.78
C ASP A 19 6.46 -6.73 -0.76
N ASP A 20 7.78 -6.87 -0.93
CA ASP A 20 8.81 -6.25 -0.08
C ASP A 20 8.82 -4.72 -0.16
N GLU A 21 8.65 -4.17 -1.37
CA GLU A 21 8.50 -2.71 -1.57
C GLU A 21 7.21 -2.19 -0.92
N VAL A 22 6.11 -2.97 -0.93
CA VAL A 22 4.87 -2.60 -0.21
C VAL A 22 5.14 -2.54 1.30
N ARG A 23 5.82 -3.55 1.86
CA ARG A 23 6.15 -3.59 3.29
C ARG A 23 7.01 -2.41 3.71
N THR A 24 8.04 -2.11 2.91
CA THR A 24 8.94 -0.98 3.15
C THR A 24 8.17 0.35 3.12
N TRP A 25 7.28 0.52 2.14
CA TRP A 25 6.47 1.73 2.05
C TRP A 25 5.51 1.87 3.24
N LEU A 26 4.84 0.78 3.65
CA LEU A 26 3.95 0.78 4.82
C LEU A 26 4.70 1.08 6.12
N ALA A 27 5.91 0.55 6.30
CA ALA A 27 6.72 0.83 7.48
C ALA A 27 7.07 2.31 7.58
N ASN A 28 7.51 2.92 6.48
CA ASN A 28 7.81 4.34 6.43
C ASN A 28 6.55 5.19 6.67
N TYR A 29 5.43 4.85 6.03
CA TYR A 29 4.17 5.56 6.22
C TYR A 29 3.75 5.58 7.70
N ARG A 30 3.82 4.42 8.37
CA ARG A 30 3.46 4.29 9.80
C ARG A 30 4.41 5.06 10.72
N GLU A 31 5.69 5.13 10.38
CA GLU A 31 6.67 5.94 11.12
C GLU A 31 6.35 7.43 10.98
N GLU A 32 6.06 7.89 9.76
CA GLU A 32 5.71 9.29 9.47
C GLU A 32 4.35 9.71 10.05
N HIS A 33 3.41 8.77 10.19
CA HIS A 33 2.03 9.03 10.64
C HIS A 33 1.72 8.34 11.97
N GLN A 34 2.72 8.12 12.82
CA GLN A 34 2.56 7.39 14.08
C GLN A 34 1.52 8.02 15.02
N GLU A 35 1.35 9.35 14.95
CA GLU A 35 0.41 10.09 15.80
C GLU A 35 -1.03 10.04 15.28
N ASP A 36 -1.22 10.02 13.96
CA ASP A 36 -2.53 10.16 13.31
C ASP A 36 -3.11 8.83 12.78
N ASP A 37 -2.29 8.00 12.13
CA ASP A 37 -2.69 6.71 11.56
C ASP A 37 -1.59 5.63 11.74
N PRO A 38 -1.31 5.21 12.98
CA PRO A 38 -0.26 4.24 13.29
C PRO A 38 -0.49 2.85 12.67
N GLU A 39 -1.72 2.54 12.27
CA GLU A 39 -2.12 1.25 11.70
C GLU A 39 -2.30 1.30 10.17
N ALA A 40 -1.94 2.43 9.54
CA ALA A 40 -2.09 2.64 8.11
C ALA A 40 -3.52 2.31 7.60
N THR A 41 -4.53 2.67 8.40
CA THR A 41 -5.94 2.40 8.16
C THR A 41 -6.42 3.04 6.87
N HIS A 42 -5.86 4.20 6.51
CA HIS A 42 -6.24 4.94 5.30
C HIS A 42 -5.52 4.41 4.05
N VAL A 43 -4.56 3.49 4.22
CA VAL A 43 -3.80 2.91 3.12
C VAL A 43 -4.58 1.77 2.46
N GLN A 44 -4.67 1.82 1.14
CA GLN A 44 -5.25 0.80 0.29
C GLN A 44 -4.19 0.23 -0.66
N ILE A 45 -4.11 -1.09 -0.76
CA ILE A 45 -3.18 -1.77 -1.67
C ILE A 45 -3.98 -2.47 -2.75
N VAL A 46 -3.70 -2.14 -4.00
CA VAL A 46 -4.38 -2.68 -5.18
C VAL A 46 -3.40 -3.52 -5.98
N HIS A 47 -3.62 -4.83 -6.04
CA HIS A 47 -2.82 -5.73 -6.86
C HIS A 47 -3.23 -5.63 -8.33
N LEU A 48 -2.27 -5.26 -9.18
CA LEU A 48 -2.46 -5.02 -10.60
C LEU A 48 -2.49 -6.34 -11.39
N ARG A 49 -3.54 -6.54 -12.18
CA ARG A 49 -3.67 -7.63 -13.15
C ARG A 49 -4.02 -7.05 -14.53
N PHE A 50 -3.90 -7.88 -15.56
CA PHE A 50 -3.95 -7.49 -16.99
C PHE A 50 -5.16 -6.64 -17.44
N ALA A 51 -6.23 -6.51 -16.67
CA ALA A 51 -7.41 -5.69 -17.00
C ALA A 51 -8.04 -4.97 -15.79
N GLY A 52 -7.33 -4.85 -14.66
CA GLY A 52 -7.88 -4.24 -13.45
C GLY A 52 -7.02 -4.46 -12.22
N GLY A 53 -7.49 -3.93 -11.09
CA GLY A 53 -6.85 -4.07 -9.79
C GLY A 53 -7.78 -4.75 -8.79
N SER A 54 -7.24 -5.59 -7.90
CA SER A 54 -7.98 -6.13 -6.76
C SER A 54 -7.42 -5.57 -5.47
N LEU A 55 -8.27 -5.07 -4.58
CA LEU A 55 -7.87 -4.70 -3.23
C LEU A 55 -7.28 -5.91 -2.51
N VAL A 56 -6.14 -5.70 -1.86
CA VAL A 56 -5.45 -6.70 -1.04
C VAL A 56 -5.47 -6.22 0.39
N PRO A 57 -5.79 -7.09 1.37
CA PRO A 57 -5.69 -6.77 2.78
C PRO A 57 -4.27 -6.30 3.11
N ARG A 58 -4.14 -5.14 3.74
CA ARG A 58 -2.82 -4.57 4.13
C ARG A 58 -2.12 -5.42 5.18
N GLU A 59 -2.90 -6.18 5.96
CA GLU A 59 -2.46 -7.11 7.00
C GLU A 59 -1.55 -8.24 6.46
N ARG A 60 -1.58 -8.49 5.15
CA ARG A 60 -0.65 -9.43 4.49
C ARG A 60 0.80 -8.92 4.46
N PHE A 61 0.99 -7.62 4.65
CA PHE A 61 2.26 -6.93 4.54
C PHE A 61 2.79 -6.42 5.89
N PHE A 62 2.16 -6.81 7.00
CA PHE A 62 2.70 -6.61 8.35
C PHE A 62 3.44 -7.86 8.86
#